data_AF-A0A2K3PAQ2-F1
#
_entry.id   AF-A0A2K3PAQ2-F1
#
_cell.length_a   1.000
_cell.length_b   1.000
_cell.length_c   1.000
_cell.angle_alpha   90.00
_cell.angle_beta   90.00
_cell.angle_gamma   90.00
#
_symmetry.space_group_name_H-M   'P 1'
#
loop_
_entity.id
_entity.type
_entity.pdbx_description
1 polymer ?
#
loop_
_entity_poly.entity_id
_entity_poly.type
_entity_poly.pdbx_seq_one_letter_code
_entity_poly.pdbx_strand_id
1 'polypeptide(L)'
;SELPLLRTVNVPLCHISDAVYKTSIDWINHRSPEALSFFLLWSLDSILVNLRRQLAVRKGPEKTTQQVAMFVCLAMVLRLKPDALISVLPTLRENIKYQGHDKLRLFTWMVAQASVGDLSVGLYAWSRNLLPIVVGESGNPQSMDFVCSLWKSIILSTPKAPLVLVNGACRKGEQLIPPPAFETLIHVTLPSSNRSKVDVQLVLDTERFVFIYPTLRKVALCGSHGCKAAMQQIFSFAIKAAGEDNPELSKEAVGIVIWCFCRSTECYKQWEKIYQDNIVGSVAVLKKISDDWEVQATKLSPYGPLREILKHFMQKNKKALATETDAAHHAHFKDADKYCKIIAGRVSQGLGLSFAVLAAAVGAVVLARRRKGSNMHLK
;
A
#
# COMPACT_ATOMS: atom_id res chain seq x y z
N SER A 1 6.70 -3.08 -28.19
CA SER A 1 5.31 -2.72 -28.51
C SER A 1 4.86 -1.67 -27.51
N GLU A 2 4.77 -0.40 -27.92
CA GLU A 2 4.32 0.68 -27.04
C GLU A 2 2.87 0.43 -26.58
N LEU A 3 2.61 0.56 -25.28
CA LEU A 3 1.28 0.37 -24.71
C LEU A 3 0.31 1.42 -25.32
N PRO A 4 -0.86 1.02 -25.87
CA PRO A 4 -1.87 1.93 -26.44
C PRO A 4 -2.30 3.08 -25.52
N LEU A 5 -2.09 2.92 -24.21
CA LEU A 5 -2.36 3.91 -23.17
C LEU A 5 -1.46 5.16 -23.25
N LEU A 6 -0.20 5.02 -23.67
CA LEU A 6 0.71 6.16 -23.82
C LEU A 6 0.19 7.15 -24.88
N ARG A 7 -0.46 6.63 -25.93
CA ARG A 7 -1.18 7.46 -26.92
C ARG A 7 -2.39 8.17 -26.31
N THR A 8 -3.08 7.57 -25.33
CA THR A 8 -4.22 8.23 -24.67
C THR A 8 -3.80 9.30 -23.65
N VAL A 9 -2.62 9.18 -23.03
CA VAL A 9 -2.07 10.26 -22.18
C VAL A 9 -1.61 11.44 -23.03
N ASN A 10 -1.11 11.19 -24.25
CA ASN A 10 -0.70 12.20 -25.21
C ASN A 10 -1.90 12.99 -25.76
N VAL A 11 -2.34 13.97 -24.99
CA VAL A 11 -3.15 15.08 -25.50
C VAL A 11 -2.20 16.00 -26.26
N PRO A 12 -2.47 16.30 -27.55
CA PRO A 12 -1.57 17.09 -28.38
C PRO A 12 -1.67 18.58 -28.05
N LEU A 13 -1.30 18.93 -26.81
CA LEU A 13 -1.21 20.33 -26.38
C LEU A 13 -0.17 21.10 -27.22
N CYS A 14 0.81 20.38 -27.81
CA CYS A 14 1.79 20.93 -28.75
C CYS A 14 1.18 21.42 -30.08
N HIS A 15 -0.08 21.11 -30.40
CA HIS A 15 -0.78 21.64 -31.56
C HIS A 15 -1.62 22.89 -31.25
N ILE A 16 -1.67 23.31 -29.99
CA ILE A 16 -2.32 24.56 -29.57
C ILE A 16 -1.29 25.67 -29.72
N SER A 17 -1.69 26.80 -30.30
CA SER A 17 -0.79 27.96 -30.39
C SER A 17 -0.40 28.46 -29.00
N ASP A 18 0.85 28.91 -28.85
CA ASP A 18 1.37 29.38 -27.56
C ASP A 18 0.50 30.49 -26.95
N ALA A 19 -0.05 31.38 -27.77
CA ALA A 19 -0.93 32.46 -27.32
C ALA A 19 -2.21 31.91 -26.68
N VAL A 20 -2.85 30.92 -27.31
CA VAL A 20 -4.06 30.28 -26.78
C VAL A 20 -3.73 29.48 -25.53
N TYR A 21 -2.64 28.70 -25.56
CA TYR A 21 -2.20 27.90 -24.43
C TYR A 21 -1.91 28.75 -23.18
N LYS A 22 -1.15 29.85 -23.32
CA LYS A 22 -0.86 30.80 -22.24
C LYS A 22 -2.11 31.46 -21.70
N THR A 23 -2.97 31.99 -22.58
CA THR A 23 -4.23 32.63 -22.17
C THR A 23 -5.12 31.66 -21.39
N SER A 24 -5.19 30.39 -21.83
CA SER A 24 -5.92 29.35 -21.12
C SER A 24 -5.30 29.00 -19.76
N ILE A 25 -3.97 28.90 -19.66
CA ILE A 25 -3.29 28.70 -18.37
C ILE A 25 -3.61 29.84 -17.40
N ASP A 26 -3.49 31.08 -17.86
CA ASP A 26 -3.75 32.26 -17.04
C ASP A 26 -5.19 32.24 -16.55
N TRP A 27 -6.15 31.96 -17.43
CA TRP A 27 -7.55 31.81 -17.04
C TRP A 27 -7.74 30.72 -15.98
N ILE A 28 -7.14 29.53 -16.16
CA ILE A 28 -7.24 28.40 -15.21
C ILE A 28 -6.66 28.78 -13.84
N ASN A 29 -5.52 29.48 -13.82
CA ASN A 29 -4.84 29.88 -12.58
C ASN A 29 -5.65 30.87 -11.74
N HIS A 30 -6.52 31.67 -12.37
CA HIS A 30 -7.40 32.62 -11.68
C HIS A 30 -8.71 31.99 -11.16
N ARG A 31 -8.95 30.69 -11.40
CA ARG A 31 -10.18 30.02 -10.95
C ARG A 31 -10.02 29.38 -9.58
N SER A 32 -11.09 29.41 -8.80
CA SER A 32 -11.15 28.72 -7.52
C SER A 32 -11.25 27.20 -7.72
N PRO A 33 -10.83 26.39 -6.72
CA PRO A 33 -11.00 24.93 -6.77
C PRO A 33 -12.44 24.50 -7.02
N GLU A 34 -13.43 25.21 -6.47
CA GLU A 34 -14.86 24.92 -6.61
C GLU A 34 -15.32 25.15 -8.05
N ALA A 35 -14.90 26.27 -8.66
CA ALA A 35 -15.21 26.57 -10.05
C ALA A 35 -14.61 25.52 -11.00
N LEU A 36 -13.38 25.07 -10.74
CA LEU A 36 -12.75 24.00 -11.51
C LEU A 36 -13.46 22.65 -11.30
N SER A 37 -13.93 22.37 -10.08
CA SER A 37 -14.71 21.15 -9.78
C SER A 37 -16.03 21.12 -10.57
N PHE A 38 -16.74 22.24 -10.60
CA PHE A 38 -17.96 22.39 -11.40
C PHE A 38 -17.67 22.22 -12.89
N PHE A 39 -16.59 22.84 -13.38
CA PHE A 39 -16.17 22.70 -14.77
C PHE A 39 -15.86 21.25 -15.14
N LEU A 40 -15.17 20.49 -14.26
CA LEU A 40 -14.87 19.08 -14.47
C LEU A 40 -16.15 18.24 -14.58
N LEU A 41 -17.09 18.42 -13.66
CA LEU A 41 -18.37 17.69 -13.68
C LEU A 41 -19.21 18.03 -14.92
N TRP A 42 -19.32 19.31 -15.25
CA TRP A 42 -20.05 19.76 -16.44
C TRP A 42 -19.44 19.21 -17.74
N SER A 43 -18.10 19.20 -17.83
CA SER A 43 -17.39 18.66 -18.99
C SER A 43 -17.57 17.14 -19.09
N LEU A 44 -17.51 16.44 -17.96
CA LEU A 44 -17.79 15.00 -17.87
C LEU A 44 -19.21 14.69 -18.37
N ASP A 45 -20.20 15.42 -17.89
CA ASP A 45 -21.59 15.25 -18.30
C ASP A 45 -21.78 15.46 -19.80
N SER A 46 -21.14 16.48 -20.34
CA SER A 46 -21.17 16.79 -21.77
C SER A 46 -20.55 15.66 -22.60
N ILE A 47 -19.40 15.12 -22.16
CA ILE A 47 -18.73 14.00 -22.81
C ILE A 47 -19.60 12.74 -22.74
N LEU A 48 -20.16 12.41 -21.58
CA LEU A 48 -21.00 11.22 -21.39
C LEU A 48 -22.28 11.28 -22.23
N VAL A 49 -22.94 12.44 -22.31
CA VAL A 49 -24.10 12.65 -23.19
C VAL A 49 -23.71 12.42 -24.64
N ASN A 50 -22.53 12.89 -25.06
CA ASN A 50 -22.09 12.77 -26.44
C ASN A 50 -21.65 11.34 -26.80
N LEU A 51 -20.98 10.64 -25.89
CA LEU A 51 -20.64 9.22 -26.04
C LEU A 51 -21.89 8.35 -26.21
N ARG A 52 -22.95 8.60 -25.41
CA ARG A 52 -24.24 7.92 -25.58
C ARG A 52 -24.88 8.20 -26.95
N ARG A 53 -24.79 9.43 -27.45
CA ARG A 53 -25.30 9.80 -28.78
C ARG A 53 -24.53 9.11 -29.92
N GLN A 54 -23.21 8.98 -29.80
CA GLN A 54 -22.37 8.27 -30.77
C GLN A 54 -22.65 6.75 -30.79
N LEU A 55 -22.93 6.17 -29.62
CA LEU A 55 -23.36 4.76 -29.54
C LEU A 55 -24.75 4.53 -30.15
N ALA A 56 -25.63 5.54 -30.12
CA ALA A 56 -26.99 5.47 -30.68
C ALA A 56 -27.10 5.81 -32.17
N VAL A 57 -26.13 6.56 -32.76
CA VAL A 57 -26.21 7.06 -34.14
C VAL A 57 -24.95 6.70 -34.92
N ARG A 58 -25.08 5.80 -35.90
CA ARG A 58 -23.95 5.30 -36.73
C ARG A 58 -23.50 6.22 -37.88
N LYS A 59 -23.84 7.52 -37.91
CA LYS A 59 -23.49 8.40 -39.06
C LYS A 59 -23.15 9.86 -38.69
N GLY A 60 -22.10 10.39 -39.33
CA GLY A 60 -21.83 11.83 -39.54
C GLY A 60 -20.55 12.41 -38.88
N PRO A 61 -19.62 13.07 -39.62
CA PRO A 61 -18.34 13.59 -39.08
C PRO A 61 -18.42 14.90 -38.27
N GLU A 62 -19.57 15.57 -38.18
CA GLU A 62 -19.64 17.00 -37.81
C GLU A 62 -19.54 17.33 -36.30
N LYS A 63 -19.52 16.34 -35.38
CA LYS A 63 -19.46 16.57 -33.92
C LYS A 63 -18.11 16.30 -33.26
N THR A 64 -17.07 16.07 -34.05
CA THR A 64 -15.75 15.62 -33.57
C THR A 64 -14.92 16.77 -32.96
N THR A 65 -14.97 17.98 -33.51
CA THR A 65 -14.15 19.12 -33.05
C THR A 65 -14.49 19.59 -31.64
N GLN A 66 -15.79 19.66 -31.28
CA GLN A 66 -16.23 20.08 -29.94
C GLN A 66 -15.82 19.06 -28.85
N GLN A 67 -15.82 17.77 -29.18
CA GLN A 67 -15.33 16.72 -28.26
C GLN A 67 -13.84 16.88 -28.00
N VAL A 68 -13.04 17.05 -29.05
CA VAL A 68 -11.58 17.21 -28.91
C VAL A 68 -11.27 18.44 -28.06
N ALA A 69 -11.95 19.56 -28.27
CA ALA A 69 -11.79 20.75 -27.44
C ALA A 69 -12.10 20.49 -25.95
N MET A 70 -13.16 19.74 -25.63
CA MET A 70 -13.49 19.37 -24.24
C MET A 70 -12.39 18.51 -23.60
N PHE A 71 -11.88 17.50 -24.30
CA PHE A 71 -10.77 16.68 -23.80
C PHE A 71 -9.49 17.50 -23.61
N VAL A 72 -9.20 18.44 -24.52
CA VAL A 72 -8.06 19.35 -24.40
C VAL A 72 -8.19 20.23 -23.16
N CYS A 73 -9.32 20.93 -22.99
CA CYS A 73 -9.55 21.79 -21.83
C CYS A 73 -9.51 21.00 -20.51
N LEU A 74 -10.14 19.82 -20.47
CA LEU A 74 -10.07 18.93 -19.31
C LEU A 74 -8.63 18.53 -18.98
N ALA A 75 -7.84 18.15 -19.98
CA ALA A 75 -6.45 17.79 -19.78
C ALA A 75 -5.62 18.96 -19.25
N MET A 76 -5.83 20.17 -19.75
CA MET A 76 -5.16 21.37 -19.25
C MET A 76 -5.49 21.61 -17.77
N VAL A 77 -6.77 21.54 -17.40
CA VAL A 77 -7.21 21.70 -16.00
C VAL A 77 -6.60 20.61 -15.11
N LEU A 78 -6.70 19.34 -15.50
CA LEU A 78 -6.20 18.21 -14.71
C LEU A 78 -4.68 18.22 -14.55
N ARG A 79 -3.93 18.71 -15.55
CA ARG A 79 -2.46 18.83 -15.47
C ARG A 79 -2.02 20.05 -14.65
N LEU A 80 -2.72 21.19 -14.73
CA LEU A 80 -2.33 22.42 -14.04
C LEU A 80 -2.83 22.49 -12.60
N LYS A 81 -4.03 21.98 -12.34
CA LYS A 81 -4.72 22.00 -11.05
C LYS A 81 -5.31 20.62 -10.72
N PRO A 82 -4.46 19.59 -10.57
CA PRO A 82 -4.91 18.21 -10.36
C PRO A 82 -5.79 18.05 -9.11
N ASP A 83 -5.64 18.89 -8.09
CA ASP A 83 -6.49 18.90 -6.89
C ASP A 83 -7.98 19.08 -7.19
N ALA A 84 -8.35 19.71 -8.31
CA ALA A 84 -9.75 19.81 -8.73
C ALA A 84 -10.37 18.42 -9.01
N LEU A 85 -9.55 17.41 -9.35
CA LEU A 85 -10.05 16.04 -9.46
C LEU A 85 -10.46 15.51 -8.08
N ILE A 86 -9.68 15.78 -7.02
CA ILE A 86 -9.90 15.24 -5.67
C ILE A 86 -11.28 15.61 -5.15
N SER A 87 -11.69 16.87 -5.30
CA SER A 87 -12.99 17.36 -4.86
C SER A 87 -14.16 16.69 -5.59
N VAL A 88 -13.95 16.20 -6.81
CA VAL A 88 -14.96 15.55 -7.64
C VAL A 88 -15.03 14.04 -7.40
N LEU A 89 -13.96 13.41 -6.90
CA LEU A 89 -13.89 11.95 -6.69
C LEU A 89 -15.06 11.35 -5.89
N PRO A 90 -15.51 11.93 -4.75
CA PRO A 90 -16.65 11.38 -4.01
C PRO A 90 -17.92 11.32 -4.86
N THR A 91 -18.20 12.39 -5.61
CA THR A 91 -19.35 12.44 -6.52
C THR A 91 -19.27 11.39 -7.61
N LEU A 92 -18.08 11.13 -8.18
CA LEU A 92 -17.89 10.08 -9.18
C LEU A 92 -18.12 8.67 -8.60
N ARG A 93 -17.81 8.47 -7.32
CA ARG A 93 -17.99 7.18 -6.65
C ARG A 93 -19.42 6.94 -6.23
N GLU A 94 -20.13 7.94 -5.73
CA GLU A 94 -21.44 7.77 -5.09
C GLU A 94 -22.60 7.86 -6.08
N ASN A 95 -22.42 8.60 -7.18
CA ASN A 95 -23.49 8.82 -8.14
C ASN A 95 -23.48 7.76 -9.26
N ILE A 96 -24.55 6.98 -9.35
CA ILE A 96 -24.79 5.93 -10.35
C ILE A 96 -24.62 6.46 -11.80
N LYS A 97 -24.87 7.75 -12.04
CA LYS A 97 -24.63 8.41 -13.33
C LYS A 97 -23.19 8.24 -13.82
N TYR A 98 -22.23 8.20 -12.91
CA TYR A 98 -20.81 8.10 -13.20
C TYR A 98 -20.29 6.66 -13.09
N GLN A 99 -21.03 5.75 -12.47
CA GLN A 99 -20.63 4.34 -12.36
C GLN A 99 -20.89 3.55 -13.66
N GLY A 100 -20.03 2.58 -13.98
CA GLY A 100 -20.19 1.69 -15.14
C GLY A 100 -18.90 1.45 -15.92
N HIS A 101 -18.78 0.28 -16.55
CA HIS A 101 -17.59 -0.12 -17.33
C HIS A 101 -17.35 0.77 -18.55
N ASP A 102 -18.41 1.30 -19.17
CA ASP A 102 -18.34 2.22 -20.31
C ASP A 102 -17.61 3.53 -19.96
N LYS A 103 -17.59 3.90 -18.68
CA LYS A 103 -17.01 5.15 -18.16
C LYS A 103 -15.60 4.97 -17.59
N LEU A 104 -15.20 3.73 -17.30
CA LEU A 104 -13.91 3.40 -16.73
C LEU A 104 -12.74 3.95 -17.56
N ARG A 105 -12.87 3.88 -18.90
CA ARG A 105 -11.84 4.42 -19.80
C ARG A 105 -11.63 5.92 -19.64
N LEU A 106 -12.73 6.66 -19.53
CA LEU A 106 -12.71 8.11 -19.35
C LEU A 106 -12.09 8.50 -18.00
N PHE A 107 -12.45 7.82 -16.92
CA PHE A 107 -11.87 8.12 -15.61
C PHE A 107 -10.40 7.74 -15.50
N THR A 108 -10.02 6.60 -16.04
CA THR A 108 -8.61 6.21 -16.10
C THR A 108 -7.81 7.22 -16.91
N TRP A 109 -8.36 7.75 -18.01
CA TRP A 109 -7.75 8.85 -18.75
C TRP A 109 -7.62 10.12 -17.90
N MET A 110 -8.66 10.53 -17.17
CA MET A 110 -8.58 11.70 -16.28
C MET A 110 -7.53 11.53 -15.19
N VAL A 111 -7.47 10.36 -14.57
CA VAL A 111 -6.44 10.02 -13.59
C VAL A 111 -5.05 10.10 -14.23
N ALA A 112 -4.89 9.61 -15.46
CA ALA A 112 -3.64 9.74 -16.19
C ALA A 112 -3.24 11.21 -16.43
N GLN A 113 -4.20 12.08 -16.80
CA GLN A 113 -3.93 13.51 -16.96
C GLN A 113 -3.53 14.17 -15.64
N ALA A 114 -4.21 13.81 -14.54
CA ALA A 114 -3.86 14.30 -13.21
C ALA A 114 -2.46 13.82 -12.78
N SER A 115 -2.08 12.56 -13.08
CA SER A 115 -0.75 12.02 -12.80
C SER A 115 0.38 12.75 -13.53
N VAL A 116 0.10 13.34 -14.69
CA VAL A 116 1.08 14.18 -15.41
C VAL A 116 1.35 15.48 -14.67
N GLY A 117 0.32 16.08 -14.06
CA GLY A 117 0.46 17.29 -13.24
C GLY A 117 1.02 17.03 -11.84
N ASP A 118 0.46 16.05 -11.15
CA ASP A 118 0.86 15.61 -9.82
C ASP A 118 0.63 14.11 -9.67
N LEU A 119 1.74 13.38 -9.66
CA LEU A 119 1.76 11.92 -9.55
C LEU A 119 1.04 11.40 -8.30
N SER A 120 1.10 12.13 -7.19
CA SER A 120 0.45 11.76 -5.93
C SER A 120 -1.06 11.90 -6.04
N VAL A 121 -1.57 12.94 -6.71
CA VAL A 121 -3.02 13.09 -6.96
C VAL A 121 -3.52 11.96 -7.86
N GLY A 122 -2.75 11.61 -8.89
CA GLY A 122 -3.04 10.46 -9.73
C GLY A 122 -3.19 9.17 -8.93
N LEU A 123 -2.24 8.87 -8.03
CA LEU A 123 -2.28 7.66 -7.21
C LEU A 123 -3.43 7.67 -6.20
N TYR A 124 -3.67 8.82 -5.59
CA TYR A 124 -4.80 9.03 -4.69
C TYR A 124 -6.13 8.74 -5.37
N ALA A 125 -6.32 9.27 -6.59
CA ALA A 125 -7.53 9.08 -7.38
C ALA A 125 -7.70 7.61 -7.82
N TRP A 126 -6.61 6.99 -8.27
CA TRP A 126 -6.59 5.60 -8.69
C TRP A 126 -6.95 4.63 -7.57
N SER A 127 -6.29 4.74 -6.40
CA SER A 127 -6.44 3.79 -5.30
C SER A 127 -7.86 3.78 -4.72
N ARG A 128 -8.53 4.95 -4.76
CA ARG A 128 -9.86 5.15 -4.15
C ARG A 128 -11.02 4.95 -5.11
N ASN A 129 -10.80 5.02 -6.44
CA ASN A 129 -11.91 5.00 -7.41
C ASN A 129 -11.73 3.97 -8.50
N LEU A 130 -10.51 3.70 -8.97
CA LEU A 130 -10.29 2.75 -10.05
C LEU A 130 -10.02 1.34 -9.50
N LEU A 131 -9.18 1.22 -8.47
CA LEU A 131 -8.84 -0.07 -7.87
C LEU A 131 -10.08 -0.82 -7.32
N PRO A 132 -11.01 -0.19 -6.58
CA PRO A 132 -12.18 -0.91 -6.06
C PRO A 132 -13.13 -1.43 -7.15
N ILE A 133 -13.27 -0.68 -8.25
CA ILE A 133 -14.13 -1.07 -9.39
C ILE A 133 -13.57 -2.32 -10.08
N VAL A 134 -12.25 -2.46 -10.10
CA VAL A 134 -11.52 -3.53 -10.78
C VAL A 134 -11.60 -4.86 -10.01
N VAL A 135 -11.80 -4.83 -8.70
CA VAL A 135 -11.72 -6.02 -7.81
C VAL A 135 -13.09 -6.47 -7.29
N GLY A 136 -14.16 -5.76 -7.59
CA GLY A 136 -15.53 -6.16 -7.26
C GLY A 136 -16.05 -7.38 -8.04
N GLU A 137 -17.21 -7.91 -7.65
CA GLU A 137 -17.85 -9.15 -8.13
C GLU A 137 -18.12 -9.24 -9.65
N SER A 138 -17.82 -8.19 -10.42
CA SER A 138 -17.99 -8.11 -11.88
C SER A 138 -16.71 -7.72 -12.63
N GLY A 139 -15.53 -7.81 -11.98
CA GLY A 139 -14.24 -7.39 -12.52
C GLY A 139 -13.92 -8.02 -13.89
N ASN A 140 -14.26 -7.31 -14.97
CA ASN A 140 -13.89 -7.70 -16.32
C ASN A 140 -12.36 -7.68 -16.43
N PRO A 141 -11.71 -8.79 -16.83
CA PRO A 141 -10.25 -8.85 -16.97
C PRO A 141 -9.67 -7.72 -17.82
N GLN A 142 -10.36 -7.31 -18.89
CA GLN A 142 -9.94 -6.17 -19.74
C GLN A 142 -9.92 -4.83 -18.98
N SER A 143 -10.82 -4.65 -18.02
CA SER A 143 -10.87 -3.46 -17.16
C SER A 143 -9.70 -3.46 -16.17
N MET A 144 -9.36 -4.63 -15.61
CA MET A 144 -8.20 -4.79 -14.73
C MET A 144 -6.90 -4.46 -15.46
N ASP A 145 -6.74 -5.04 -16.65
CA ASP A 145 -5.64 -4.83 -17.57
C ASP A 145 -5.39 -3.35 -17.82
N PHE A 146 -6.45 -2.61 -18.12
CA PHE A 146 -6.40 -1.20 -18.47
C PHE A 146 -5.95 -0.33 -17.28
N VAL A 147 -6.51 -0.59 -16.09
CA VAL A 147 -6.24 0.17 -14.87
C VAL A 147 -4.81 -0.07 -14.36
N CYS A 148 -4.28 -1.27 -14.50
CA CYS A 148 -2.88 -1.60 -14.12
C CYS A 148 -1.86 -1.03 -15.08
N SER A 149 -2.18 -1.10 -16.38
CA SER A 149 -1.28 -0.66 -17.43
C SER A 149 -0.98 0.83 -17.34
N LEU A 150 -1.89 1.63 -16.78
CA LEU A 150 -1.63 3.04 -16.48
C LEU A 150 -0.42 3.20 -15.53
N TRP A 151 -0.42 2.52 -14.38
CA TRP A 151 0.67 2.64 -13.40
C TRP A 151 1.96 2.01 -13.87
N LYS A 152 1.88 0.87 -14.57
CA LYS A 152 3.04 0.28 -15.22
C LYS A 152 3.69 1.28 -16.19
N SER A 153 2.88 1.92 -17.02
CA SER A 153 3.35 2.95 -17.97
C SER A 153 3.98 4.14 -17.25
N ILE A 154 3.37 4.65 -16.18
CA ILE A 154 3.87 5.79 -15.41
C ILE A 154 5.23 5.48 -14.76
N ILE A 155 5.36 4.32 -14.12
CA ILE A 155 6.61 3.90 -13.47
C ILE A 155 7.73 3.70 -14.49
N LEU A 156 7.43 3.12 -15.66
CA LEU A 156 8.41 2.93 -16.72
C LEU A 156 8.83 4.24 -17.39
N SER A 157 7.89 5.18 -17.56
CA SER A 157 8.16 6.45 -18.26
C SER A 157 8.82 7.50 -17.36
N THR A 158 8.68 7.35 -16.04
CA THR A 158 9.17 8.34 -15.06
C THR A 158 10.08 7.66 -14.03
N PRO A 159 11.40 7.62 -14.24
CA PRO A 159 12.34 6.92 -13.35
C PRO A 159 12.29 7.40 -11.88
N LYS A 160 11.93 8.67 -11.66
CA LYS A 160 11.81 9.27 -10.32
C LYS A 160 10.45 8.99 -9.64
N ALA A 161 9.48 8.38 -10.34
CA ALA A 161 8.13 8.17 -9.83
C ALA A 161 8.10 7.41 -8.48
N PRO A 162 8.83 6.30 -8.28
CA PRO A 162 8.84 5.61 -7.00
C PRO A 162 9.31 6.50 -5.85
N LEU A 163 10.34 7.31 -6.06
CA LEU A 163 10.87 8.22 -5.05
C LEU A 163 9.87 9.32 -4.69
N VAL A 164 9.27 9.94 -5.70
CA VAL A 164 8.26 11.00 -5.52
C VAL A 164 7.05 10.47 -4.74
N LEU A 165 6.55 9.29 -5.10
CA LEU A 165 5.40 8.68 -4.44
C LEU A 165 5.68 8.24 -3.00
N VAL A 166 6.87 7.70 -2.72
CA VAL A 166 7.24 7.30 -1.37
C VAL A 166 7.42 8.52 -0.46
N ASN A 167 8.05 9.58 -0.96
CA ASN A 167 8.21 10.83 -0.22
C ASN A 167 6.87 11.56 -0.03
N GLY A 168 5.96 11.45 -1.00
CA GLY A 168 4.62 12.02 -0.99
C GLY A 168 3.53 11.05 -0.53
N ALA A 169 3.86 10.00 0.22
CA ALA A 169 2.93 8.90 0.54
C ALA A 169 1.68 9.33 1.34
N CYS A 170 1.70 10.54 1.91
CA CYS A 170 0.54 11.22 2.47
C CYS A 170 0.34 12.59 1.81
N ARG A 171 -0.92 12.97 1.60
CA ARG A 171 -1.36 14.29 1.14
C ARG A 171 -2.43 14.82 2.09
N LYS A 172 -2.23 16.03 2.64
CA LYS A 172 -3.19 16.68 3.56
C LYS A 172 -3.63 15.78 4.74
N GLY A 173 -2.71 14.97 5.27
CA GLY A 173 -2.99 14.02 6.35
C GLY A 173 -3.62 12.69 5.91
N GLU A 174 -3.96 12.54 4.64
CA GLU A 174 -4.50 11.31 4.07
C GLU A 174 -3.47 10.51 3.29
N GLN A 175 -3.58 9.18 3.35
CA GLN A 175 -2.67 8.27 2.65
C GLN A 175 -2.99 8.23 1.16
N LEU A 176 -1.99 8.13 0.29
CA LEU A 176 -2.23 7.90 -1.14
C LEU A 176 -2.89 6.55 -1.39
N ILE A 177 -2.48 5.51 -0.65
CA ILE A 177 -3.09 4.18 -0.68
C ILE A 177 -3.62 3.89 0.72
N PRO A 178 -4.94 3.96 0.95
CA PRO A 178 -5.55 3.65 2.24
C PRO A 178 -5.50 2.14 2.53
N PRO A 179 -5.65 1.69 3.79
CA PRO A 179 -5.50 0.27 4.14
C PRO A 179 -6.41 -0.70 3.36
N PRO A 180 -7.70 -0.40 3.10
CA PRO A 180 -8.53 -1.28 2.28
C PRO A 180 -8.04 -1.44 0.84
N ALA A 181 -7.48 -0.38 0.25
CA ALA A 181 -6.87 -0.44 -1.07
C ALA A 181 -5.56 -1.26 -1.03
N PHE A 182 -4.79 -1.17 0.05
CA PHE A 182 -3.57 -1.96 0.20
C PHE A 182 -3.85 -3.45 0.36
N GLU A 183 -4.84 -3.82 1.17
CA GLU A 183 -5.35 -5.19 1.30
C GLU A 183 -5.77 -5.74 -0.07
N THR A 184 -6.55 -4.96 -0.81
CA THR A 184 -6.96 -5.28 -2.19
C THR A 184 -5.77 -5.54 -3.11
N LEU A 185 -4.73 -4.69 -3.08
CA LEU A 185 -3.53 -4.88 -3.90
C LEU A 185 -2.81 -6.19 -3.60
N ILE A 186 -2.74 -6.58 -2.33
CA ILE A 186 -2.05 -7.81 -1.92
C ILE A 186 -2.81 -9.03 -2.48
N HIS A 187 -4.13 -9.09 -2.31
CA HIS A 187 -4.93 -10.23 -2.77
C HIS A 187 -4.99 -10.36 -4.29
N VAL A 188 -4.94 -9.24 -5.03
CA VAL A 188 -4.91 -9.28 -6.50
C VAL A 188 -3.52 -9.65 -7.02
N THR A 189 -2.46 -9.26 -6.30
CA THR A 189 -1.08 -9.62 -6.68
C THR A 189 -0.78 -11.09 -6.35
N LEU A 190 -1.34 -11.61 -5.25
CA LEU A 190 -1.08 -12.94 -4.70
C LEU A 190 -2.40 -13.71 -4.53
N PRO A 191 -3.09 -14.08 -5.63
CA PRO A 191 -4.39 -14.72 -5.57
C PRO A 191 -4.30 -16.14 -4.97
N SER A 192 -5.31 -16.54 -4.18
CA SER A 192 -5.36 -17.87 -3.57
C SER A 192 -5.35 -18.98 -4.64
N SER A 193 -4.67 -20.10 -4.36
CA SER A 193 -4.48 -21.21 -5.31
C SER A 193 -5.79 -21.81 -5.84
N ASN A 194 -6.90 -21.71 -5.11
CA ASN A 194 -8.22 -22.16 -5.56
C ASN A 194 -8.81 -21.32 -6.71
N ARG A 195 -8.25 -20.14 -6.99
CA ARG A 195 -8.66 -19.23 -8.08
C ARG A 195 -7.81 -19.40 -9.35
N SER A 196 -6.80 -20.27 -9.33
CA SER A 196 -5.70 -20.32 -10.31
C SER A 196 -5.87 -21.31 -11.47
N LYS A 197 -6.93 -22.14 -11.48
CA LYS A 197 -7.28 -22.90 -12.68
C LYS A 197 -8.30 -22.11 -13.46
N VAL A 198 -7.94 -21.76 -14.70
CA VAL A 198 -8.77 -21.09 -15.73
C VAL A 198 -8.70 -19.56 -15.69
N ASP A 199 -7.61 -18.98 -16.21
CA ASP A 199 -7.66 -17.93 -17.24
C ASP A 199 -6.26 -17.37 -17.55
N VAL A 200 -5.80 -17.51 -18.80
CA VAL A 200 -4.55 -16.90 -19.31
C VAL A 200 -4.51 -15.39 -19.08
N GLN A 201 -5.68 -14.76 -19.11
CA GLN A 201 -5.84 -13.34 -18.89
C GLN A 201 -5.58 -12.93 -17.43
N LEU A 202 -6.03 -13.75 -16.46
CA LEU A 202 -5.74 -13.52 -15.04
C LEU A 202 -4.23 -13.54 -14.77
N VAL A 203 -3.50 -14.46 -15.42
CA VAL A 203 -2.03 -14.55 -15.31
C VAL A 203 -1.36 -13.27 -15.84
N LEU A 204 -1.79 -12.75 -16.99
CA LEU A 204 -1.26 -11.51 -17.56
C LEU A 204 -1.59 -10.28 -16.69
N ASP A 205 -2.77 -10.25 -16.09
CA ASP A 205 -3.18 -9.21 -15.14
C ASP A 205 -2.32 -9.26 -13.87
N THR A 206 -2.10 -10.46 -13.33
CA THR A 206 -1.22 -10.70 -12.17
C THR A 206 0.21 -10.25 -12.46
N GLU A 207 0.79 -10.53 -13.64
CA GLU A 207 2.14 -10.07 -13.99
C GLU A 207 2.28 -8.53 -13.92
N ARG A 208 1.24 -7.79 -14.31
CA ARG A 208 1.26 -6.32 -14.26
C ARG A 208 1.16 -5.80 -12.83
N PHE A 209 0.32 -6.42 -12.01
CA PHE A 209 0.27 -6.11 -10.58
C PHE A 209 1.58 -6.44 -9.88
N VAL A 210 2.18 -7.61 -10.15
CA VAL A 210 3.49 -8.01 -9.63
C VAL A 210 4.56 -6.98 -9.97
N PHE A 211 4.53 -6.38 -11.17
CA PHE A 211 5.47 -5.32 -11.55
C PHE A 211 5.31 -4.04 -10.71
N ILE A 212 4.08 -3.54 -10.53
CA ILE A 212 3.84 -2.27 -9.82
C ILE A 212 3.82 -2.43 -8.30
N TYR A 213 3.52 -3.62 -7.80
CA TYR A 213 3.29 -3.93 -6.40
C TYR A 213 4.45 -3.51 -5.47
N PRO A 214 5.74 -3.78 -5.76
CA PRO A 214 6.83 -3.38 -4.87
C PRO A 214 6.87 -1.87 -4.59
N THR A 215 6.51 -1.06 -5.59
CA THR A 215 6.43 0.40 -5.44
C THR A 215 5.21 0.79 -4.62
N LEU A 216 4.02 0.30 -5.00
CA LEU A 216 2.78 0.63 -4.32
C LEU A 216 2.76 0.18 -2.85
N ARG A 217 3.31 -1.01 -2.57
CA ARG A 217 3.55 -1.52 -1.22
C ARG A 217 4.36 -0.55 -0.37
N LYS A 218 5.48 -0.04 -0.88
CA LYS A 218 6.31 0.94 -0.15
C LYS A 218 5.51 2.21 0.13
N VAL A 219 4.76 2.70 -0.84
CA VAL A 219 3.92 3.90 -0.68
C VAL A 219 2.86 3.68 0.39
N ALA A 220 2.12 2.56 0.38
CA ALA A 220 1.10 2.25 1.39
C ALA A 220 1.68 2.18 2.81
N LEU A 221 2.83 1.51 2.96
CA LEU A 221 3.52 1.39 4.24
C LEU A 221 4.08 2.74 4.72
N CYS A 222 4.72 3.51 3.85
CA CYS A 222 5.23 4.86 4.18
C CYS A 222 4.10 5.83 4.55
N GLY A 223 2.95 5.76 3.86
CA GLY A 223 1.78 6.58 4.19
C GLY A 223 1.17 6.23 5.55
N SER A 224 1.48 5.05 6.08
CA SER A 224 1.02 4.61 7.40
C SER A 224 1.93 5.04 8.55
N HIS A 225 3.04 5.71 8.23
CA HIS A 225 3.92 6.25 9.24
C HIS A 225 3.22 7.37 10.03
N GLY A 226 3.23 7.26 11.37
CA GLY A 226 2.58 8.23 12.26
C GLY A 226 1.05 8.13 12.33
N CYS A 227 0.38 7.32 11.51
CA CYS A 227 -1.07 7.12 11.57
C CYS A 227 -1.42 5.82 12.31
N LYS A 228 -1.78 5.94 13.60
CA LYS A 228 -2.13 4.80 14.45
C LYS A 228 -3.29 3.97 13.89
N ALA A 229 -4.37 4.63 13.45
CA ALA A 229 -5.55 3.94 12.93
C ALA A 229 -5.24 3.12 11.67
N ALA A 230 -4.47 3.69 10.74
CA ALA A 230 -4.08 2.97 9.52
C ALA A 230 -3.15 1.79 9.82
N MET A 231 -2.19 1.96 10.74
CA MET A 231 -1.29 0.87 11.13
C MET A 231 -2.05 -0.29 11.78
N GLN A 232 -3.06 0.01 12.60
CA GLN A 232 -3.93 -1.02 13.20
C GLN A 232 -4.76 -1.77 12.15
N GLN A 233 -5.28 -1.08 11.14
CA GLN A 233 -5.99 -1.72 10.03
C GLN A 233 -5.06 -2.60 9.21
N ILE A 234 -3.85 -2.11 8.89
CA ILE A 234 -2.84 -2.88 8.14
C ILE A 234 -2.45 -4.14 8.90
N PHE A 235 -2.16 -4.02 10.18
CA PHE A 235 -1.88 -5.18 11.02
C PHE A 235 -3.04 -6.19 11.03
N SER A 236 -4.28 -5.70 11.14
CA SER A 236 -5.49 -6.53 11.23
C SER A 236 -5.74 -7.39 10.00
N PHE A 237 -5.59 -6.84 8.78
CA PHE A 237 -5.74 -7.67 7.59
C PHE A 237 -4.50 -8.55 7.37
N ALA A 238 -3.29 -8.06 7.64
CA ALA A 238 -2.06 -8.80 7.35
C ALA A 238 -1.92 -10.04 8.23
N ILE A 239 -2.32 -10.00 9.49
CA ILE A 239 -2.29 -11.18 10.36
C ILE A 239 -3.30 -12.26 9.95
N LYS A 240 -4.46 -11.86 9.38
CA LYS A 240 -5.43 -12.78 8.80
C LYS A 240 -4.87 -13.43 7.54
N ALA A 241 -4.37 -12.61 6.61
CA ALA A 241 -3.74 -13.08 5.37
C ALA A 241 -2.52 -13.98 5.62
N ALA A 242 -1.78 -13.75 6.71
CA ALA A 242 -0.68 -14.63 7.13
C ALA A 242 -1.14 -16.06 7.46
N GLY A 243 -2.40 -16.25 7.86
CA GLY A 243 -3.00 -17.55 8.17
C GLY A 243 -3.75 -18.19 6.99
N GLU A 244 -3.78 -17.56 5.83
CA GLU A 244 -4.44 -18.12 4.65
C GLU A 244 -3.63 -19.26 4.01
N ASP A 245 -4.34 -20.18 3.35
CA ASP A 245 -3.77 -21.32 2.62
C ASP A 245 -3.21 -20.89 1.25
N ASN A 246 -2.35 -19.88 1.27
CA ASN A 246 -1.56 -19.43 0.15
C ASN A 246 -0.15 -19.07 0.65
N PRO A 247 0.89 -19.84 0.29
CA PRO A 247 2.23 -19.65 0.85
C PRO A 247 2.88 -18.33 0.42
N GLU A 248 2.58 -17.81 -0.77
CA GLU A 248 3.14 -16.54 -1.24
C GLU A 248 2.49 -15.35 -0.53
N LEU A 249 1.16 -15.37 -0.43
CA LEU A 249 0.38 -14.39 0.33
C LEU A 249 0.78 -14.39 1.80
N SER A 250 0.84 -15.56 2.42
CA SER A 250 1.22 -15.73 3.83
C SER A 250 2.62 -15.15 4.08
N LYS A 251 3.60 -15.47 3.22
CA LYS A 251 4.97 -14.94 3.32
C LYS A 251 5.01 -13.41 3.25
N GLU A 252 4.28 -12.81 2.33
CA GLU A 252 4.21 -11.35 2.19
C GLU A 252 3.52 -10.71 3.41
N ALA A 253 2.38 -11.26 3.82
CA ALA A 253 1.59 -10.77 4.95
C ALA A 253 2.36 -10.85 6.28
N VAL A 254 3.12 -11.93 6.52
CA VAL A 254 4.04 -12.04 7.66
C VAL A 254 5.09 -10.92 7.63
N GLY A 255 5.63 -10.59 6.45
CA GLY A 255 6.56 -9.48 6.29
C GLY A 255 5.95 -8.13 6.66
N ILE A 256 4.69 -7.91 6.33
CA ILE A 256 3.93 -6.69 6.69
C ILE A 256 3.67 -6.65 8.20
N VAL A 257 3.28 -7.77 8.82
CA VAL A 257 3.08 -7.87 10.28
C VAL A 257 4.37 -7.51 11.03
N ILE A 258 5.50 -8.09 10.62
CA ILE A 258 6.81 -7.78 11.23
C ILE A 258 7.14 -6.29 11.04
N TRP A 259 6.88 -5.73 9.86
CA TRP A 259 7.07 -4.30 9.62
C TRP A 259 6.23 -3.44 10.59
N CYS A 260 4.98 -3.82 10.88
CA CYS A 260 4.13 -3.11 11.85
C CYS A 260 4.76 -3.11 13.27
N PHE A 261 5.30 -4.23 13.73
CA PHE A 261 5.98 -4.31 15.03
C PHE A 261 7.21 -3.40 15.12
N CYS A 262 7.94 -3.22 14.03
CA CYS A 262 9.10 -2.34 13.96
C CYS A 262 8.71 -0.84 14.06
N ARG A 263 7.43 -0.51 13.90
CA ARG A 263 6.95 0.87 13.82
C ARG A 263 6.09 1.30 14.99
N SER A 264 5.37 0.38 15.64
CA SER A 264 4.50 0.70 16.78
C SER A 264 4.44 -0.44 17.77
N THR A 265 4.60 -0.11 19.05
CA THR A 265 4.46 -1.08 20.14
C THR A 265 3.00 -1.46 20.38
N GLU A 266 2.05 -0.62 19.97
CA GLU A 266 0.61 -0.88 20.01
C GLU A 266 0.19 -2.06 19.13
N CYS A 267 0.95 -2.37 18.07
CA CYS A 267 0.71 -3.57 17.28
C CYS A 267 0.89 -4.85 18.11
N TYR A 268 1.77 -4.86 19.12
CA TYR A 268 1.86 -6.00 20.06
C TYR A 268 0.60 -6.14 20.91
N LYS A 269 0.05 -5.02 21.40
CA LYS A 269 -1.21 -5.02 22.18
C LYS A 269 -2.39 -5.50 21.32
N GLN A 270 -2.42 -5.11 20.04
CA GLN A 270 -3.43 -5.61 19.11
C GLN A 270 -3.24 -7.10 18.83
N TRP A 271 -2.01 -7.53 18.59
CA TRP A 271 -1.69 -8.95 18.41
C TRP A 271 -2.16 -9.78 19.58
N GLU A 272 -1.93 -9.30 20.82
CA GLU A 272 -2.37 -9.97 22.03
C GLU A 272 -3.86 -10.29 22.04
N LYS A 273 -4.68 -9.32 21.63
CA LYS A 273 -6.14 -9.42 21.64
C LYS A 273 -6.64 -10.47 20.65
N ILE A 274 -6.06 -10.48 19.44
CA ILE A 274 -6.53 -11.31 18.33
C ILE A 274 -5.75 -12.62 18.15
N TYR A 275 -4.79 -12.90 19.04
CA TYR A 275 -3.80 -13.97 18.90
C TYR A 275 -4.43 -15.35 18.74
N GLN A 276 -5.42 -15.69 19.58
CA GLN A 276 -6.07 -17.01 19.54
C GLN A 276 -6.91 -17.16 18.27
N ASP A 277 -7.67 -16.12 17.91
CA ASP A 277 -8.50 -16.09 16.70
C ASP A 277 -7.68 -16.18 15.40
N ASN A 278 -6.40 -15.81 15.46
CA ASN A 278 -5.48 -15.81 14.31
C ASN A 278 -4.25 -16.68 14.59
N ILE A 279 -4.45 -17.85 15.21
CA ILE A 279 -3.34 -18.69 15.66
C ILE A 279 -2.46 -19.16 14.49
N VAL A 280 -3.05 -19.52 13.34
CA VAL A 280 -2.31 -19.97 12.15
C VAL A 280 -1.37 -18.87 11.65
N GLY A 281 -1.88 -17.65 11.46
CA GLY A 281 -1.07 -16.50 11.08
C GLY A 281 -0.04 -16.12 12.14
N SER A 282 -0.39 -16.23 13.43
CA SER A 282 0.52 -15.98 14.54
C SER A 282 1.68 -16.98 14.58
N VAL A 283 1.43 -18.26 14.31
CA VAL A 283 2.46 -19.30 14.17
C VAL A 283 3.38 -18.96 13.00
N ALA A 284 2.85 -18.55 11.84
CA ALA A 284 3.66 -18.16 10.69
C ALA A 284 4.59 -16.97 11.01
N VAL A 285 4.08 -15.97 11.73
CA VAL A 285 4.86 -14.81 12.19
C VAL A 285 5.94 -15.22 13.18
N LEU A 286 5.60 -15.98 14.22
CA LEU A 286 6.55 -16.46 15.23
C LEU A 286 7.63 -17.34 14.60
N LYS A 287 7.25 -18.25 13.71
CA LYS A 287 8.18 -19.07 12.94
C LYS A 287 9.13 -18.21 12.13
N LYS A 288 8.65 -17.19 11.41
CA LYS A 288 9.51 -16.30 10.62
C LYS A 288 10.50 -15.51 11.48
N ILE A 289 10.07 -15.03 12.65
CA ILE A 289 10.95 -14.35 13.62
C ILE A 289 12.02 -15.32 14.14
N SER A 290 11.64 -16.57 14.39
CA SER A 290 12.56 -17.63 14.82
C SER A 290 13.54 -18.03 13.71
N ASP A 291 13.08 -18.27 12.49
CA ASP A 291 13.93 -18.78 11.42
C ASP A 291 14.92 -17.70 10.93
N ASP A 292 14.49 -16.45 10.83
CA ASP A 292 15.30 -15.33 10.33
C ASP A 292 15.81 -14.41 11.46
N TRP A 293 16.08 -14.95 12.64
CA TRP A 293 16.34 -14.13 13.84
C TRP A 293 17.41 -13.06 13.65
N GLU A 294 18.55 -13.38 13.03
CA GLU A 294 19.63 -12.40 12.81
C GLU A 294 19.15 -11.17 12.02
N VAL A 295 18.25 -11.38 11.06
CA VAL A 295 17.66 -10.30 10.24
C VAL A 295 16.57 -9.55 11.00
N GLN A 296 15.73 -10.24 11.77
CA GLN A 296 14.60 -9.62 12.46
C GLN A 296 15.01 -8.96 13.78
N ALA A 297 16.05 -9.45 14.45
CA ALA A 297 16.50 -8.97 15.74
C ALA A 297 16.91 -7.50 15.69
N THR A 298 17.53 -7.04 14.60
CA THR A 298 17.88 -5.63 14.44
C THR A 298 16.65 -4.73 14.30
N LYS A 299 15.59 -5.22 13.64
CA LYS A 299 14.37 -4.47 13.37
C LYS A 299 13.40 -4.43 14.56
N LEU A 300 13.38 -5.50 15.36
CA LEU A 300 12.51 -5.67 16.52
C LEU A 300 13.13 -5.12 17.82
N SER A 301 14.32 -4.52 17.75
CA SER A 301 14.93 -3.83 18.87
C SER A 301 14.23 -2.48 19.11
N PRO A 302 13.95 -2.09 20.37
CA PRO A 302 14.26 -2.79 21.62
C PRO A 302 13.32 -3.96 21.91
N TYR A 303 13.86 -5.05 22.49
CA TYR A 303 13.10 -6.30 22.69
C TYR A 303 12.10 -6.30 23.85
N GLY A 304 11.90 -5.18 24.56
CA GLY A 304 11.01 -5.09 25.71
C GLY A 304 9.57 -5.55 25.39
N PRO A 305 8.89 -4.90 24.42
CA PRO A 305 7.55 -5.29 23.98
C PRO A 305 7.48 -6.74 23.48
N LEU A 306 8.51 -7.20 22.75
CA LEU A 306 8.58 -8.58 22.26
C LEU A 306 8.69 -9.58 23.41
N ARG A 307 9.47 -9.28 24.46
CA ARG A 307 9.60 -10.16 25.62
C ARG A 307 8.29 -10.28 26.40
N GLU A 308 7.58 -9.17 26.56
CA GLU A 308 6.30 -9.12 27.26
C GLU A 308 5.24 -9.93 26.51
N ILE A 309 5.08 -9.71 25.21
CA ILE A 309 4.07 -10.43 24.42
C ILE A 309 4.33 -11.94 24.38
N LEU A 310 5.59 -12.36 24.29
CA LEU A 310 5.95 -13.79 24.28
C LEU A 310 5.57 -14.48 25.60
N LYS A 311 5.72 -13.79 26.74
CA LYS A 311 5.26 -14.31 28.04
C LYS A 311 3.75 -14.52 28.04
N HIS A 312 3.00 -13.55 27.53
CA HIS A 312 1.54 -13.63 27.46
C HIS A 312 1.10 -14.77 26.54
N PHE A 313 1.74 -14.93 25.38
CA PHE A 313 1.47 -16.04 24.47
C PHE A 313 1.76 -17.40 25.07
N MET A 314 2.90 -17.60 25.73
CA MET A 314 3.18 -18.87 26.42
C MET A 314 2.13 -19.19 27.48
N GLN A 315 1.61 -18.19 28.21
CA GLN A 315 0.51 -18.40 29.15
C GLN A 315 -0.80 -18.78 28.45
N LYS A 316 -1.16 -18.06 27.37
CA LYS A 316 -2.36 -18.37 26.57
C LYS A 316 -2.28 -19.77 25.93
N ASN A 317 -1.12 -20.16 25.41
CA ASN A 317 -0.88 -21.46 24.81
C ASN A 317 -1.01 -22.59 25.84
N LYS A 318 -0.43 -22.44 27.05
CA LYS A 318 -0.60 -23.43 28.12
C LYS A 318 -2.06 -23.64 28.51
N LYS A 319 -2.83 -22.56 28.59
CA LYS A 319 -4.28 -22.65 28.87
C LYS A 319 -5.02 -23.36 27.74
N ALA A 320 -4.78 -22.95 26.49
CA ALA A 320 -5.41 -23.55 25.32
C ALA A 320 -5.08 -25.05 25.20
N LEU A 321 -3.82 -25.44 25.38
CA LEU A 321 -3.39 -26.86 25.33
C LEU A 321 -4.02 -27.74 26.42
N ALA A 322 -4.51 -27.15 27.52
CA ALA A 322 -5.19 -27.91 28.57
C ALA A 322 -6.70 -28.12 28.26
N THR A 323 -7.27 -27.34 27.37
CA THR A 323 -8.72 -27.29 27.11
C THR A 323 -9.11 -27.62 25.67
N GLU A 324 -8.19 -27.49 24.72
CA GLU A 324 -8.44 -27.62 23.28
C GLU A 324 -8.59 -29.09 22.89
N THR A 325 -9.68 -29.41 22.21
CA THR A 325 -10.02 -30.77 21.79
C THR A 325 -9.81 -30.98 20.29
N ASP A 326 -9.79 -29.89 19.50
CA ASP A 326 -9.46 -29.93 18.08
C ASP A 326 -7.95 -30.18 17.90
N ALA A 327 -7.60 -31.29 17.27
CA ALA A 327 -6.21 -31.71 17.08
C ALA A 327 -5.38 -30.74 16.23
N ALA A 328 -5.99 -30.08 15.23
CA ALA A 328 -5.31 -29.12 14.37
C ALA A 328 -5.05 -27.80 15.11
N HIS A 329 -6.06 -27.26 15.81
CA HIS A 329 -5.88 -26.09 16.68
C HIS A 329 -4.88 -26.37 17.80
N HIS A 330 -4.96 -27.54 18.43
CA HIS A 330 -4.02 -27.97 19.45
C HIS A 330 -2.58 -28.02 18.91
N ALA A 331 -2.37 -28.51 17.68
CA ALA A 331 -1.06 -28.50 17.02
C ALA A 331 -0.52 -27.08 16.79
N HIS A 332 -1.36 -26.14 16.36
CA HIS A 332 -0.96 -24.75 16.19
C HIS A 332 -0.55 -24.08 17.51
N PHE A 333 -1.26 -24.31 18.61
CA PHE A 333 -0.86 -23.81 19.93
C PHE A 333 0.46 -24.41 20.42
N LYS A 334 0.72 -25.70 20.12
CA LYS A 334 1.98 -26.36 20.44
C LYS A 334 3.15 -25.75 19.65
N ASP A 335 2.97 -25.51 18.36
CA ASP A 335 3.97 -24.86 17.52
C ASP A 335 4.22 -23.41 17.96
N ALA A 336 3.16 -22.67 18.26
CA ALA A 336 3.30 -21.30 18.75
C ALA A 336 4.09 -21.24 20.06
N ASP A 337 3.82 -22.15 21.00
CA ASP A 337 4.56 -22.25 22.27
C ASP A 337 6.04 -22.60 22.05
N LYS A 338 6.32 -23.54 21.14
CA LYS A 338 7.68 -23.88 20.72
C LYS A 338 8.43 -22.65 20.21
N TYR A 339 7.88 -21.92 19.24
CA TYR A 339 8.55 -20.74 18.70
C TYR A 339 8.68 -19.62 19.73
N CYS A 340 7.67 -19.43 20.60
CA CYS A 340 7.75 -18.45 21.67
C CYS A 340 8.96 -18.70 22.60
N LYS A 341 9.17 -19.96 23.00
CA LYS A 341 10.31 -20.37 23.84
C LYS A 341 11.65 -20.12 23.16
N ILE A 342 11.76 -20.46 21.88
CA ILE A 342 12.98 -20.24 21.08
C ILE A 342 13.33 -18.74 21.04
N ILE A 343 12.36 -17.90 20.69
CA ILE A 343 12.58 -16.45 20.58
C ILE A 343 12.89 -15.84 21.96
N ALA A 344 12.16 -16.23 23.00
CA ALA A 344 12.40 -15.75 24.36
C ALA A 344 13.81 -16.08 24.86
N GLY A 345 14.33 -17.27 24.53
CA GLY A 345 15.72 -17.66 24.81
C GLY A 345 16.72 -16.71 24.15
N ARG A 346 16.53 -16.42 22.87
CA ARG A 346 17.42 -15.53 22.09
C ARG A 346 17.39 -14.07 22.57
N VAL A 347 16.19 -13.54 22.84
CA VAL A 347 15.99 -12.20 23.41
C VAL A 347 16.66 -12.05 24.79
N SER A 348 16.80 -13.14 25.55
CA SER A 348 17.44 -13.13 26.86
C SER A 348 18.96 -13.18 26.76
N GLN A 349 19.51 -13.88 25.76
CA GLN A 349 20.95 -14.00 25.52
C GLN A 349 21.58 -12.71 24.99
N GLY A 350 20.84 -11.89 24.22
CA GLY A 350 21.35 -10.60 23.69
C GLY A 350 21.69 -9.54 24.74
N LEU A 351 21.22 -9.68 25.98
CA LEU A 351 21.67 -8.85 27.12
C LEU A 351 22.92 -9.40 27.82
N GLY A 352 23.25 -10.68 27.68
CA GLY A 352 24.32 -11.32 28.44
C GLY A 352 25.71 -10.82 28.05
N LEU A 353 25.97 -10.59 26.76
CA LEU A 353 27.27 -10.14 26.28
C LEU A 353 27.51 -8.65 26.54
N SER A 354 26.48 -7.80 26.46
CA SER A 354 26.62 -6.36 26.69
C SER A 354 26.84 -6.02 28.17
N PHE A 355 26.16 -6.71 29.09
CA PHE A 355 26.43 -6.55 30.54
C PHE A 355 27.76 -7.17 30.98
N ALA A 356 28.16 -8.31 30.41
CA ALA A 356 29.45 -8.92 30.73
C ALA A 356 30.64 -8.03 30.28
N VAL A 357 30.55 -7.42 29.10
CA VAL A 357 31.59 -6.50 28.60
C VAL A 357 31.66 -5.21 29.43
N LEU A 358 30.51 -4.64 29.82
CA LEU A 358 30.48 -3.44 30.66
C LEU A 358 30.98 -3.74 32.09
N ALA A 359 30.59 -4.88 32.66
CA ALA A 359 31.07 -5.32 33.98
C ALA A 359 32.56 -5.64 33.96
N ALA A 360 33.08 -6.25 32.90
CA ALA A 360 34.51 -6.51 32.72
C ALA A 360 35.30 -5.19 32.57
N ALA A 361 34.76 -4.21 31.84
CA ALA A 361 35.39 -2.89 31.69
C ALA A 361 35.42 -2.11 33.01
N VAL A 362 34.33 -2.10 33.77
CA VAL A 362 34.27 -1.46 35.10
C VAL A 362 35.19 -2.17 36.09
N GLY A 363 35.21 -3.52 36.08
CA GLY A 363 36.12 -4.32 36.90
C GLY A 363 37.59 -4.05 36.59
N ALA A 364 37.96 -3.94 35.31
CA ALA A 364 39.33 -3.61 34.88
C ALA A 364 39.76 -2.21 35.32
N VAL A 365 38.86 -1.21 35.25
CA VAL A 365 39.15 0.17 35.70
C VAL A 365 39.32 0.24 37.22
N VAL A 366 38.52 -0.48 38.00
CA VAL A 366 38.65 -0.56 39.46
C VAL A 366 39.95 -1.25 39.87
N LEU A 367 40.31 -2.36 39.21
CA LEU A 367 41.58 -3.06 39.45
C LEU A 367 42.81 -2.21 39.06
N ALA A 368 42.74 -1.46 37.95
CA ALA A 368 43.80 -0.55 37.54
C ALA A 368 43.98 0.62 38.52
N ARG A 369 42.89 1.17 39.06
CA ARG A 369 42.95 2.20 40.11
C ARG A 369 43.53 1.66 41.43
N ARG A 370 43.20 0.42 41.81
CA ARG A 370 43.78 -0.24 43.01
C ARG A 370 45.29 -0.47 42.87
N ARG A 371 45.76 -0.93 41.69
CA ARG A 371 47.20 -1.10 41.41
C ARG A 371 47.98 0.21 41.41
N LYS A 372 47.39 1.33 40.98
CA LYS A 372 48.03 2.65 41.02
C LYS A 372 48.14 3.21 42.45
N GLY A 373 47.17 2.91 43.32
CA GLY A 373 47.21 3.32 44.74
C GLY A 373 48.26 2.58 45.59
N SER A 374 48.51 1.29 45.31
CA SER A 374 49.50 0.50 46.05
C SER A 374 50.96 0.84 45.71
N ASN A 375 51.23 1.50 44.57
CA ASN A 375 52.58 1.94 44.18
C ASN A 375 52.95 3.34 44.71
N MET A 376 52.08 3.99 45.49
CA MET A 376 52.32 5.33 46.05
C MET A 376 52.79 5.32 47.51
N HIS A 377 53.07 4.14 48.08
CA HIS A 377 53.59 3.97 49.45
C HIS A 377 55.02 3.40 49.53
N LEU A 378 55.74 3.31 48.40
CA LEU A 378 57.18 3.07 48.38
C LEU A 378 57.89 4.18 47.60
N LYS A 379 58.14 5.30 48.26
CA LYS A 379 59.25 6.21 47.97
C LYS A 379 59.68 6.90 49.26
#